data_AF-A0A845X0Y4-F1
#
_entry.id   AF-A0A845X0Y4-F1
#
_cell.length_a   1.000
_cell.length_b   1.000
_cell.length_c   1.000
_cell.angle_alpha   90.00
_cell.angle_beta   90.00
_cell.angle_gamma   90.00
#
_symmetry.space_group_name_H-M   'P 1'
#
loop_
_entity.id
_entity.type
_entity.pdbx_description
1 polymer ?
#
loop_
_entity_poly.entity_id
_entity_poly.type
_entity_poly.pdbx_seq_one_letter_code
_entity_poly.pdbx_strand_id
1 'polypeptide(L)'
;MVTIEIESEIPSNRPNLNQRSSPNPSGIFLLDNIPNRVNFVFNAAELLAVVQRCLPPSQQERWAILRGKLAEETLTEREHQEFLTYSDLLELWNAERVEVVMELAQLRGVEFKVLYRELTPQFSV
;
A
#
# COMPACT_ATOMS: atom_id res chain seq x y z
N MET A 1 -37.51 -5.34 -48.09
CA MET A 1 -37.91 -5.97 -46.82
C MET A 1 -37.13 -7.27 -46.69
N VAL A 2 -36.12 -7.28 -45.83
CA VAL A 2 -35.34 -8.47 -45.48
C VAL A 2 -35.20 -8.44 -43.97
N THR A 3 -35.80 -9.43 -43.32
CA THR A 3 -35.74 -9.67 -41.89
C THR A 3 -34.42 -10.36 -41.59
N ILE A 4 -33.61 -9.80 -40.69
CA ILE A 4 -32.40 -10.45 -40.19
C ILE A 4 -32.80 -11.19 -38.92
N GLU A 5 -32.84 -12.52 -38.98
CA GLU A 5 -32.94 -13.38 -37.80
C GLU A 5 -31.58 -13.36 -37.09
N ILE A 6 -31.56 -12.92 -35.84
CA ILE A 6 -30.38 -12.98 -34.97
C ILE A 6 -30.49 -14.29 -34.19
N GLU A 7 -29.81 -15.34 -34.64
CA GLU A 7 -29.58 -16.52 -33.82
C GLU A 7 -28.61 -16.16 -32.69
N SER A 8 -29.13 -16.12 -31.47
CA SER A 8 -28.36 -15.92 -30.24
C SER A 8 -27.74 -17.25 -29.79
N GLU A 9 -26.60 -17.63 -30.35
CA GLU A 9 -25.77 -18.68 -29.76
C GLU A 9 -24.92 -18.11 -28.61
N ILE A 10 -25.46 -18.22 -27.39
CA ILE A 10 -24.67 -18.09 -26.17
C ILE A 10 -24.09 -19.48 -25.87
N PRO A 11 -22.75 -19.70 -25.91
CA PRO A 11 -22.19 -20.96 -25.45
C PRO A 11 -22.44 -21.10 -23.94
N SER A 12 -23.33 -22.04 -23.63
CA SER A 12 -23.78 -22.39 -22.28
C SER A 12 -22.67 -23.15 -21.54
N ASN A 13 -21.68 -22.42 -21.02
CA ASN A 13 -20.72 -22.95 -20.05
C ASN A 13 -21.12 -22.51 -18.64
N ARG A 14 -22.15 -23.17 -18.08
CA ARG A 14 -22.49 -23.01 -16.65
C ARG A 14 -21.57 -23.92 -15.83
N PRO A 15 -20.72 -23.40 -14.94
CA PRO A 15 -19.98 -24.26 -14.02
C PRO A 15 -20.95 -24.96 -13.06
N ASN A 16 -20.74 -26.28 -12.92
CA ASN A 16 -21.55 -27.20 -12.13
C ASN A 16 -21.45 -26.86 -10.63
N LEU A 17 -22.59 -26.61 -9.97
CA LEU A 17 -22.66 -26.07 -8.61
C LEU A 17 -22.27 -27.06 -7.48
N ASN A 18 -21.84 -28.28 -7.82
CA ASN A 18 -21.69 -29.39 -6.86
C ASN A 18 -20.24 -29.83 -6.58
N GLN A 19 -19.23 -28.97 -6.80
CA GLN A 19 -17.86 -29.21 -6.34
C GLN A 19 -17.37 -28.16 -5.31
N ARG A 20 -18.26 -27.71 -4.41
CA ARG A 20 -17.83 -27.02 -3.18
C ARG A 20 -17.28 -28.05 -2.20
N SER A 21 -16.04 -28.46 -2.45
CA SER A 21 -15.20 -29.10 -1.43
C SER A 21 -15.18 -28.20 -0.20
N SER A 22 -15.66 -28.76 0.91
CA SER A 22 -15.48 -28.45 2.34
C SER A 22 -14.83 -27.10 2.74
N PRO A 23 -15.37 -26.40 3.76
CA PRO A 23 -14.74 -25.18 4.24
C PRO A 23 -13.35 -25.51 4.81
N ASN A 24 -12.29 -24.97 4.19
CA ASN A 24 -10.96 -25.01 4.77
C ASN A 24 -10.96 -24.16 6.06
N PRO A 25 -10.64 -24.72 7.23
CA PRO A 25 -10.66 -24.00 8.51
C PRO A 25 -9.45 -23.08 8.73
N SER A 26 -8.53 -22.96 7.77
CA SER A 26 -7.44 -21.99 7.82
C SER A 26 -7.76 -20.83 6.88
N GLY A 27 -8.10 -19.67 7.46
CA GLY A 27 -8.57 -18.47 6.76
C GLY A 27 -7.52 -17.84 5.84
N ILE A 28 -7.24 -18.50 4.72
CA ILE A 28 -6.54 -17.92 3.58
C ILE A 28 -7.64 -17.37 2.66
N PHE A 29 -7.89 -16.07 2.76
CA PHE A 29 -8.60 -15.35 1.71
C PHE A 29 -7.71 -15.38 0.46
N LEU A 30 -8.21 -16.01 -0.61
CA LEU A 30 -7.64 -15.89 -1.96
C LEU A 30 -7.70 -14.41 -2.39
N LEU A 31 -6.61 -13.68 -2.13
CA LEU A 31 -6.36 -12.30 -2.61
C LEU A 31 -5.51 -12.31 -3.89
N ASP A 32 -5.67 -13.34 -4.73
CA ASP A 32 -4.83 -13.55 -5.92
C ASP A 32 -5.15 -12.61 -7.11
N ASN A 33 -5.92 -11.54 -6.90
CA ASN A 33 -6.37 -10.67 -8.00
C ASN A 33 -6.36 -9.17 -7.67
N ILE A 34 -5.29 -8.68 -7.02
CA ILE A 34 -5.01 -7.25 -6.94
C ILE A 34 -3.87 -6.92 -7.92
N PRO A 35 -4.14 -6.28 -9.08
CA PRO A 35 -3.08 -5.82 -9.97
C PRO A 35 -2.24 -4.75 -9.25
N ASN A 36 -0.91 -4.91 -9.28
CA ASN A 36 0.12 -4.13 -8.54
C ASN A 36 0.42 -4.56 -7.09
N ARG A 37 0.21 -5.83 -6.72
CA ARG A 37 0.82 -6.32 -5.47
C ARG A 37 2.35 -6.36 -5.63
N VAL A 38 3.06 -5.56 -4.84
CA VAL A 38 4.50 -5.73 -4.65
C VAL A 38 4.70 -7.08 -3.98
N ASN A 39 5.18 -8.09 -4.71
CA ASN A 39 5.56 -9.37 -4.11
C ASN A 39 6.88 -9.17 -3.38
N PHE A 40 6.82 -8.93 -2.08
CA PHE A 40 8.00 -8.82 -1.26
C PHE A 40 8.57 -10.23 -1.01
N VAL A 41 9.71 -10.57 -1.63
CA VAL A 41 10.47 -11.83 -1.40
C VAL A 41 11.39 -11.68 -0.17
N PHE A 42 11.07 -10.76 0.72
CA PHE A 42 11.93 -10.32 1.81
C PHE A 42 11.68 -11.11 3.09
N ASN A 43 12.73 -11.29 3.89
CA ASN A 43 12.60 -11.82 5.24
C ASN A 43 12.08 -10.74 6.21
N ALA A 44 11.68 -11.15 7.42
CA ALA A 44 11.07 -10.26 8.40
C ALA A 44 11.94 -9.05 8.80
N ALA A 45 13.28 -9.17 8.75
CA ALA A 45 14.19 -8.08 9.08
C ALA A 45 14.24 -7.02 7.96
N GLU A 46 14.20 -7.47 6.71
CA GLU A 46 14.17 -6.59 5.53
C GLU A 46 12.84 -5.83 5.45
N LEU A 47 11.70 -6.49 5.72
CA LEU A 47 10.41 -5.83 5.84
C LEU A 47 10.41 -4.79 6.97
N LEU A 48 11.02 -5.10 8.12
CA LEU A 48 11.13 -4.14 9.22
C LEU A 48 11.95 -2.90 8.84
N ALA A 49 13.04 -3.06 8.07
CA ALA A 49 13.85 -1.95 7.61
C ALA A 49 13.05 -1.00 6.69
N VAL A 50 12.19 -1.53 5.82
CA VAL A 50 11.28 -0.71 5.00
C VAL A 50 10.29 0.04 5.88
N VAL A 51 9.71 -0.63 6.87
CA VAL A 51 8.74 -0.01 7.79
C VAL A 51 9.37 1.12 8.61
N GLN A 52 10.61 0.94 9.05
CA GLN A 52 11.32 1.91 9.87
C GLN A 52 12.06 2.99 9.07
N ARG A 53 11.93 3.00 7.74
CA ARG A 53 12.59 3.98 6.89
C ARG A 53 12.09 5.40 7.21
N CYS A 54 13.06 6.28 7.45
CA CYS A 54 12.90 7.70 7.74
C CYS A 54 13.94 8.51 6.96
N LEU A 55 13.71 9.82 6.83
CA LEU A 55 14.73 10.73 6.31
C LEU A 55 15.98 10.69 7.23
N PRO A 56 17.20 10.86 6.69
CA PRO A 56 18.38 11.05 7.50
C PRO A 56 18.30 12.36 8.31
N PRO A 57 19.03 12.51 9.43
CA PRO A 57 18.86 13.64 10.36
C PRO A 57 18.96 15.02 9.70
N SER A 58 19.91 15.20 8.78
CA SER A 58 20.09 16.46 8.06
C SER A 58 18.90 16.82 7.16
N GLN A 59 18.26 15.81 6.56
CA GLN A 59 17.06 16.01 5.74
C GLN A 59 15.81 16.20 6.61
N GLN A 60 15.73 15.56 7.78
CA GLN A 60 14.67 15.83 8.76
C GLN A 60 14.71 17.28 9.25
N GLU A 61 15.90 17.79 9.59
CA GLU A 61 16.08 19.18 10.00
C GLU A 61 15.71 20.14 8.87
N ARG A 62 16.19 19.87 7.65
CA ARG A 62 15.86 20.69 6.48
C ARG A 62 14.36 20.71 6.22
N TRP A 63 13.71 19.55 6.26
CA TRP A 63 12.27 19.44 6.08
C TRP A 63 11.49 20.17 7.17
N ALA A 64 11.92 20.12 8.43
CA ALA A 64 11.30 20.86 9.53
C ALA A 64 11.40 22.38 9.31
N ILE A 65 12.55 22.89 8.86
CA ILE A 65 12.73 24.30 8.51
C ILE A 65 11.80 24.71 7.38
N LEU A 66 11.72 23.91 6.31
CA LEU A 66 10.83 24.17 5.17
C LEU A 66 9.37 24.17 5.62
N ARG A 67 8.96 23.24 6.48
CA ARG A 67 7.60 23.19 7.03
C ARG A 67 7.27 24.42 7.87
N GLY A 68 8.22 24.90 8.67
CA GLY A 68 8.06 26.13 9.46
C GLY A 68 7.87 27.35 8.56
N LYS A 69 8.72 27.50 7.55
CA LYS A 69 8.58 28.58 6.56
C LYS A 69 7.28 28.48 5.75
N LEU A 70 6.77 27.27 5.49
CA LEU A 70 5.51 27.07 4.79
C LEU A 70 4.35 27.62 5.64
N ALA A 71 4.35 27.32 6.94
CA ALA A 71 3.35 27.83 7.88
C ALA A 71 3.43 29.36 8.05
N GLU A 72 4.61 29.95 7.87
CA GLU A 72 4.84 31.39 7.87
C GLU A 72 4.61 32.05 6.49
N GLU A 73 4.30 31.28 5.46
CA GLU A 73 4.18 31.74 4.06
C GLU A 73 5.44 32.47 3.53
N THR A 74 6.62 32.15 4.08
CA THR A 74 7.91 32.76 3.72
C THR A 74 8.75 31.89 2.77
N LEU A 75 8.17 30.81 2.26
CA LEU A 75 8.85 29.89 1.36
C LEU A 75 9.20 30.57 0.04
N THR A 76 10.47 30.50 -0.34
CA THR A 76 10.87 30.86 -1.71
C THR A 76 10.44 29.77 -2.70
N GLU A 77 10.32 30.11 -3.98
CA GLU A 77 9.95 29.13 -5.02
C GLU A 77 10.90 27.92 -5.04
N ARG A 78 12.21 28.16 -4.89
CA ARG A 78 13.20 27.08 -4.80
C ARG A 78 12.96 26.17 -3.60
N GLU A 79 12.66 26.77 -2.45
CA GLU A 79 12.35 26.02 -1.23
C GLU A 79 11.02 25.28 -1.33
N HIS A 80 10.08 25.79 -2.11
CA HIS A 80 8.80 25.13 -2.40
C HIS A 80 9.01 23.85 -3.20
N GLN A 81 9.83 23.90 -4.25
CA GLN A 81 10.19 22.70 -5.00
C GLN A 81 10.94 21.67 -4.14
N GLU A 82 11.81 22.14 -3.25
CA GLU A 82 12.50 21.27 -2.29
C GLU A 82 11.52 20.61 -1.31
N PHE A 83 10.56 21.38 -0.78
CA PHE A 83 9.52 20.87 0.11
C PHE A 83 8.63 19.82 -0.58
N LEU A 84 8.19 20.09 -1.81
CA LEU A 84 7.43 19.12 -2.61
C LEU A 84 8.20 17.82 -2.81
N THR A 85 9.49 17.90 -3.14
CA THR A 85 10.35 16.72 -3.30
C THR A 85 10.39 15.85 -2.03
N TYR A 86 10.50 16.47 -0.86
CA TYR A 86 10.43 15.73 0.40
C TYR A 86 9.03 15.17 0.69
N SER A 87 7.97 15.91 0.37
CA SER A 87 6.59 15.46 0.56
C SER A 87 6.31 14.21 -0.28
N ASP A 88 6.61 14.25 -1.57
CA ASP A 88 6.41 13.13 -2.50
C ASP A 88 7.16 11.87 -2.04
N LEU A 89 8.40 12.05 -1.57
CA LEU A 89 9.21 10.95 -1.06
C LEU A 89 8.60 10.33 0.21
N LEU A 90 8.16 11.16 1.16
CA LEU A 90 7.54 10.70 2.40
C LEU A 90 6.18 10.03 2.13
N GLU A 91 5.39 10.53 1.20
CA GLU A 91 4.12 9.93 0.78
C GLU A 91 4.32 8.56 0.16
N LEU A 92 5.28 8.43 -0.76
CA LEU A 92 5.65 7.14 -1.34
C LEU A 92 6.06 6.14 -0.25
N TRP A 93 6.91 6.58 0.69
CA TRP A 93 7.33 5.73 1.79
C TRP A 93 6.20 5.35 2.74
N ASN A 94 5.23 6.25 2.94
CA ASN A 94 4.03 5.96 3.72
C ASN A 94 3.17 4.89 3.04
N ALA A 95 2.98 4.98 1.72
CA ALA A 95 2.25 3.97 0.95
C ALA A 95 2.94 2.59 1.04
N GLU A 96 4.24 2.53 0.74
CA GLU A 96 5.03 1.29 0.85
C GLU A 96 4.99 0.70 2.26
N ARG A 97 5.02 1.55 3.30
CA ARG A 97 4.95 1.10 4.69
C ARG A 97 3.63 0.44 5.03
N VAL A 98 2.50 0.99 4.56
CA VAL A 98 1.18 0.39 4.78
C VAL A 98 1.14 -1.02 4.17
N GLU A 99 1.61 -1.16 2.93
CA GLU A 99 1.66 -2.46 2.24
C GLU A 99 2.52 -3.47 3.00
N VAL A 100 3.73 -3.08 3.40
CA VAL A 100 4.65 -3.98 4.14
C VAL A 100 4.09 -4.38 5.51
N VAL A 101 3.47 -3.45 6.24
CA VAL A 101 2.85 -3.78 7.53
C VAL A 101 1.67 -4.73 7.34
N MET A 102 0.88 -4.58 6.27
CA MET A 102 -0.18 -5.54 5.95
C MET A 102 0.37 -6.96 5.74
N GLU A 103 1.49 -7.09 5.04
CA GLU A 103 2.12 -8.39 4.83
C GLU A 103 2.71 -8.97 6.12
N LEU A 104 3.40 -8.15 6.91
CA LEU A 104 3.92 -8.58 8.20
C LEU A 104 2.81 -9.00 9.16
N ALA A 105 1.67 -8.32 9.15
CA ALA A 105 0.50 -8.66 9.94
C ALA A 105 -0.05 -10.04 9.55
N GLN A 106 -0.15 -10.32 8.25
CA GLN A 106 -0.56 -11.63 7.73
C GLN A 106 0.43 -12.73 8.12
N LEU A 107 1.73 -12.48 7.96
CA LEU A 107 2.78 -13.45 8.31
C LEU A 107 2.81 -13.77 9.81
N ARG A 108 2.48 -12.80 10.67
CA ARG A 108 2.50 -12.95 12.13
C ARG A 108 1.15 -13.36 12.72
N GLY A 109 0.07 -13.32 11.94
CA GLY A 109 -1.29 -13.53 12.45
C GLY A 109 -1.75 -12.46 13.46
N VAL A 110 -1.24 -11.23 13.33
CA VAL A 110 -1.55 -10.10 14.23
C VAL A 110 -2.42 -9.07 13.51
N GLU A 111 -3.28 -8.38 14.25
CA GLU A 111 -4.07 -7.25 13.75
C GLU A 111 -3.19 -6.16 13.13
N PHE A 112 -3.46 -5.77 11.88
CA PHE A 112 -2.75 -4.71 11.17
C PHE A 112 -2.64 -3.42 12.00
N LYS A 113 -3.73 -2.99 12.63
CA LYS A 113 -3.76 -1.73 13.41
C LYS A 113 -2.80 -1.76 14.60
N VAL A 114 -2.64 -2.92 15.24
CA VAL A 114 -1.71 -3.11 16.35
C VAL A 114 -0.28 -3.01 15.81
N LEU A 115 0.02 -3.77 14.76
CA LEU A 115 1.36 -3.81 14.18
C LEU A 115 1.79 -2.48 13.56
N TYR A 116 0.88 -1.78 12.89
CA TYR A 116 1.14 -0.46 12.32
C TYR A 116 1.49 0.55 13.41
N ARG A 117 0.74 0.56 14.53
CA ARG A 117 1.05 1.44 15.66
C ARG A 117 2.40 1.14 16.29
N GLU A 118 2.79 -0.13 16.38
CA GLU A 118 4.03 -0.54 17.02
C GLU A 118 5.27 -0.29 16.16
N LEU A 119 5.17 -0.53 14.85
CA LEU A 119 6.33 -0.54 13.97
C LEU A 119 6.52 0.74 13.18
N THR A 120 5.46 1.52 12.95
CA THR A 120 5.59 2.73 12.15
C THR A 120 6.10 3.91 12.98
N PRO A 121 7.06 4.69 12.46
CA PRO A 121 7.40 5.98 13.05
C PRO A 121 6.15 6.84 13.10
N GLN A 122 5.81 7.35 14.29
CA GLN A 122 4.74 8.32 14.41
C GLN A 122 5.24 9.62 13.78
N PHE A 123 4.89 9.85 12.52
CA PHE A 123 5.08 11.16 11.91
C PHE A 123 4.11 12.11 12.62
N SER A 124 4.63 12.89 13.56
CA SER A 124 3.93 14.08 14.03
C SER A 124 3.84 15.04 12.84
N VAL A 125 2.68 15.02 12.18
CA VAL A 125 2.31 16.01 11.16
C VAL A 125 2.28 17.38 11.82
#